data_AF-A0A5E6M7F8-F1
#
_entry.id   AF-A0A5E6M7F8-F1
#
_cell.length_a   1.000
_cell.length_b   1.000
_cell.length_c   1.000
_cell.angle_alpha   90.00
_cell.angle_beta   90.00
_cell.angle_gamma   90.00
#
_symmetry.space_group_name_H-M   'P 1'
#
loop_
_entity.id
_entity.type
_entity.pdbx_description
1 polymer ?
#
loop_
_entity_poly.entity_id
_entity_poly.type
_entity_poly.pdbx_seq_one_letter_code
_entity_poly.pdbx_strand_id
1 'polypeptide(L)'
;MLLRQRSSSAPLLLLAFLFLTLGAGSAWATNPPVQLVSARRYYSLFLSTPSRPGEPASPRIRYQGVWECVNWGGTGDISLFQQEPAHLPYLDFRAKANGISIPVQKQGDRYWVPLHFPGGQRVRVQIESLQQVLPVDPGQKIDSFEDLIQPTGWRPPVVNYWVVVDLGRLFNAYMAQESKSPAFGLAPRSSPGSPPSSAFPQFLANKILEVSPKGYRIEGNKIWWYYHNLGDAASSQPMGTLRVVWQAWYR
;
A
#
# COMPACT_ATOMS: atom_id res chain seq x y z
N MET A 1 -10.38 72.88 43.13
CA MET A 1 -9.25 73.72 42.68
C MET A 1 -8.01 72.83 42.69
N LEU A 2 -7.49 72.37 41.53
CA LEU A 2 -6.50 73.07 40.67
C LEU A 2 -5.29 73.56 41.53
N LEU A 3 -4.01 73.23 41.31
CA LEU A 3 -3.30 72.66 40.16
C LEU A 3 -1.80 72.44 40.52
N ARG A 4 -1.15 71.40 39.94
CA ARG A 4 0.26 71.31 39.46
C ARG A 4 1.48 71.37 40.42
N GLN A 5 2.37 70.38 40.29
CA GLN A 5 3.68 70.44 39.57
C GLN A 5 4.38 69.05 39.67
N ARG A 6 4.55 68.26 38.59
CA ARG A 6 5.62 68.23 37.55
C ARG A 6 7.06 67.96 38.04
N SER A 7 7.59 66.77 37.74
CA SER A 7 8.85 66.53 36.98
C SER A 7 8.98 65.01 36.72
N SER A 8 8.85 64.52 35.49
CA SER A 8 9.91 64.36 34.47
C SER A 8 10.89 63.21 34.74
N SER A 9 11.05 62.39 33.69
CA SER A 9 12.21 61.53 33.36
C SER A 9 12.13 60.04 33.74
N ALA A 10 11.73 59.24 32.76
CA ALA A 10 12.12 57.84 32.55
C ALA A 10 13.64 57.73 32.21
N PRO A 11 14.21 56.55 31.84
CA PRO A 11 14.07 55.17 32.33
C PRO A 11 15.46 54.56 32.67
N LEU A 12 15.54 53.60 33.60
CA LEU A 12 16.70 52.71 33.77
C LEU A 12 16.12 51.28 33.84
N LEU A 13 15.99 50.57 32.71
CA LEU A 13 17.01 49.70 32.12
C LEU A 13 17.77 48.88 33.17
N LEU A 14 17.27 47.68 33.42
CA LEU A 14 17.98 46.39 33.45
C LEU A 14 17.20 45.44 34.37
N LEU A 15 16.32 44.64 33.78
CA LEU A 15 16.09 43.31 34.32
C LEU A 15 15.88 42.38 33.12
N ALA A 16 16.96 41.65 32.88
CA ALA A 16 17.16 40.60 31.93
C ALA A 16 15.85 39.90 31.52
N PHE A 17 15.53 40.03 30.23
CA PHE A 17 14.90 38.95 29.49
C PHE A 17 15.82 37.73 29.59
N LEU A 18 15.67 36.96 30.67
CA LEU A 18 16.05 35.56 30.66
C LEU A 18 15.13 34.91 29.63
N PHE A 19 15.64 34.83 28.41
CA PHE A 19 15.22 33.86 27.41
C PHE A 19 15.37 32.49 28.07
N LEU A 20 14.31 32.04 28.73
CA LEU A 20 14.00 30.63 28.91
C LEU A 20 13.77 30.07 27.50
N THR A 21 14.88 29.88 26.79
CA THR A 21 15.05 28.77 25.86
C THR A 21 15.03 27.50 26.70
N LEU A 22 13.85 27.20 27.27
CA LEU A 22 13.45 25.84 27.51
C LEU A 22 13.60 25.19 26.15
N GLY A 23 14.70 24.45 26.02
CA GLY A 23 15.00 23.67 24.85
C GLY A 23 13.72 22.93 24.48
N ALA A 24 13.11 23.37 23.39
CA ALA A 24 12.41 22.46 22.51
C ALA A 24 13.50 21.49 22.05
N GLY A 25 13.86 20.56 22.94
CA GLY A 25 14.57 19.36 22.60
C GLY A 25 13.74 18.79 21.49
N SER A 26 14.30 18.82 20.29
CA SER A 26 13.77 18.14 19.13
C SER A 26 13.26 16.81 19.65
N ALA A 27 11.95 16.58 19.59
CA ALA A 27 11.39 15.27 19.81
C ALA A 27 11.96 14.40 18.70
N TRP A 28 13.18 13.91 18.90
CA TRP A 28 13.69 12.75 18.24
C TRP A 28 12.67 11.70 18.62
N ALA A 29 11.79 11.39 17.68
CA ALA A 29 10.87 10.28 17.79
C ALA A 29 11.68 9.11 18.35
N THR A 30 11.42 8.75 19.60
CA THR A 30 11.96 7.54 20.19
C THR A 30 11.43 6.43 19.31
N ASN A 31 12.26 5.99 18.37
CA ASN A 31 11.87 4.95 17.43
C ASN A 31 11.33 3.78 18.25
N PRO A 32 10.13 3.26 17.93
CA PRO A 32 9.63 2.09 18.62
C PRO A 32 10.71 1.00 18.54
N PRO A 33 10.93 0.23 19.61
CA PRO A 33 11.98 -0.80 19.64
C PRO A 33 11.73 -1.93 18.62
N VAL A 34 10.58 -1.92 17.95
CA VAL A 34 10.21 -2.87 16.92
C VAL A 34 10.66 -2.40 15.55
N GLN A 35 11.36 -3.27 14.83
CA GLN A 35 11.82 -3.05 13.46
C GLN A 35 11.13 -4.01 12.50
N LEU A 36 10.66 -3.51 11.36
CA LEU A 36 10.29 -4.34 10.21
C LEU A 36 11.56 -4.83 9.50
N VAL A 37 11.78 -6.14 9.50
CA VAL A 37 12.99 -6.76 8.92
C VAL A 37 12.71 -7.31 7.53
N SER A 38 11.52 -7.86 7.29
CA SER A 38 11.12 -8.32 5.96
C SER A 38 9.64 -8.09 5.69
N ALA A 39 9.29 -7.82 4.43
CA ALA A 39 7.89 -7.66 4.02
C ALA A 39 7.66 -8.29 2.64
N ARG A 40 6.59 -9.05 2.51
CA ARG A 40 6.09 -9.61 1.25
C ARG A 40 4.68 -9.13 1.02
N ARG A 41 4.43 -8.51 -0.13
CA ARG A 41 3.12 -7.98 -0.52
C ARG A 41 2.69 -8.66 -1.81
N TYR A 42 1.56 -9.34 -1.77
CA TYR A 42 1.00 -10.05 -2.91
C TYR A 42 -0.37 -9.49 -3.24
N TYR A 43 -0.55 -9.00 -4.46
CA TYR A 43 -1.81 -8.49 -4.98
C TYR A 43 -2.28 -9.41 -6.09
N SER A 44 -3.54 -9.83 -6.05
CA SER A 44 -4.18 -10.55 -7.14
C SER A 44 -5.29 -9.69 -7.72
N LEU A 45 -5.20 -9.35 -9.01
CA LEU A 45 -6.22 -8.61 -9.73
C LEU A 45 -7.15 -9.59 -10.45
N PHE A 46 -8.46 -9.42 -10.28
CA PHE A 46 -9.46 -10.29 -10.87
C PHE A 46 -10.81 -9.58 -11.02
N LEU A 47 -11.68 -10.13 -11.85
CA LEU A 47 -13.08 -9.71 -11.93
C LEU A 47 -13.92 -10.52 -10.95
N SER A 48 -14.84 -9.86 -10.25
CA SER A 48 -15.79 -10.52 -9.39
C SER A 48 -16.70 -11.45 -10.18
N THR A 49 -17.04 -12.60 -9.60
CA THR A 49 -18.11 -13.44 -10.13
C THR A 49 -19.44 -12.71 -9.88
N PRO A 50 -20.25 -12.42 -10.92
CA PRO A 50 -21.58 -11.86 -10.74
C PRO A 50 -22.44 -12.77 -9.87
N SER A 51 -23.21 -12.17 -8.96
CA SER A 51 -24.10 -12.94 -8.08
C SER A 51 -25.43 -13.29 -8.76
N ARG A 52 -25.79 -12.53 -9.82
CA ARG A 52 -27.01 -12.72 -10.60
C ARG A 52 -26.73 -12.63 -12.11
N PRO A 53 -27.52 -13.33 -12.96
CA PRO A 53 -27.47 -13.14 -14.40
C PRO A 53 -27.73 -11.66 -14.75
N GLY A 54 -26.87 -11.08 -15.59
CA GLY A 54 -26.97 -9.68 -16.03
C GLY A 54 -26.29 -8.65 -15.11
N GLU A 55 -25.79 -9.05 -13.94
CA GLU A 55 -24.98 -8.16 -13.09
C GLU A 55 -23.56 -8.00 -13.69
N PRO A 56 -23.01 -6.78 -13.81
CA PRO A 56 -21.68 -6.57 -14.35
C PRO A 56 -20.60 -7.09 -13.41
N ALA A 57 -19.59 -7.74 -13.97
CA ALA A 57 -18.40 -8.12 -13.22
C ALA A 57 -17.63 -6.85 -12.80
N SER A 58 -17.25 -6.77 -11.53
CA SER A 58 -16.53 -5.64 -10.98
C SER A 58 -15.07 -6.01 -10.69
N PRO A 59 -14.09 -5.16 -11.04
CA PRO A 59 -12.69 -5.40 -10.71
C PRO A 59 -12.47 -5.41 -9.19
N ARG A 60 -11.68 -6.38 -8.73
CA ARG A 60 -11.32 -6.56 -7.33
C ARG A 60 -9.83 -6.86 -7.18
N ILE A 61 -9.33 -6.53 -6.01
CA ILE A 61 -7.95 -6.80 -5.61
C ILE A 61 -7.99 -7.63 -4.33
N ARG A 62 -7.27 -8.74 -4.33
CA ARG A 62 -6.95 -9.46 -3.10
C ARG A 62 -5.52 -9.12 -2.71
N TYR A 63 -5.34 -8.53 -1.54
CA TYR A 63 -4.04 -8.26 -0.94
C TYR A 63 -3.72 -9.32 0.11
N GLN A 64 -2.49 -9.82 0.10
CA GLN A 64 -1.91 -10.67 1.15
C GLN A 64 -0.52 -10.14 1.49
N GLY A 65 -0.38 -9.56 2.67
CA GLY A 65 0.86 -9.06 3.24
C GLY A 65 1.41 -10.02 4.30
N VAL A 66 2.71 -10.28 4.28
CA VAL A 66 3.43 -10.98 5.36
C VAL A 66 4.60 -10.11 5.78
N TRP A 67 4.57 -9.64 7.02
CA TRP A 67 5.55 -8.74 7.59
C TRP A 67 6.25 -9.45 8.75
N GLU A 68 7.58 -9.45 8.76
CA GLU A 68 8.38 -9.99 9.85
C GLU A 68 9.02 -8.85 10.61
N CYS A 69 8.62 -8.73 11.87
CA CYS A 69 9.06 -7.69 12.77
C CYS A 69 9.91 -8.29 13.89
N VAL A 70 10.88 -7.53 14.41
CA VAL A 70 11.73 -7.90 15.54
C VAL A 70 11.62 -6.83 16.60
N ASN A 71 11.32 -7.21 17.85
CA ASN A 71 11.35 -6.29 18.98
C ASN A 71 12.72 -6.32 19.67
N TRP A 72 13.47 -5.22 19.57
CA TRP A 72 14.79 -5.08 20.19
C TRP A 72 14.75 -4.54 21.63
N GLY A 73 13.56 -4.18 22.12
CA GLY A 73 13.35 -3.63 23.46
C GLY A 73 12.61 -4.59 24.38
N GLY A 74 12.02 -4.03 25.44
CA GLY A 74 11.14 -4.77 26.34
C GLY A 74 9.82 -5.17 25.68
N THR A 75 9.11 -6.10 26.33
CA THR A 75 7.76 -6.50 25.91
C THR A 75 6.80 -5.31 25.94
N GLY A 76 5.95 -5.17 24.92
CA GLY A 76 4.95 -4.12 24.87
C GLY A 76 3.95 -4.28 23.72
N ASP A 77 2.95 -3.40 23.68
CA ASP A 77 1.91 -3.38 22.66
C ASP A 77 2.13 -2.22 21.68
N ILE A 78 1.92 -2.49 20.39
CA ILE A 78 1.98 -1.51 19.30
C ILE A 78 0.79 -1.73 18.39
N SER A 79 0.13 -0.66 17.98
CA SER A 79 -0.90 -0.72 16.94
C SER A 79 -0.32 -0.35 15.59
N LEU A 80 -0.42 -1.27 14.62
CA LEU A 80 -0.24 -0.93 13.21
C LEU A 80 -1.56 -0.43 12.65
N PHE A 81 -1.50 0.34 11.57
CA PHE A 81 -2.69 0.65 10.80
C PHE A 81 -2.47 0.45 9.31
N GLN A 82 -3.56 0.11 8.63
CA GLN A 82 -3.64 0.16 7.17
C GLN A 82 -4.64 1.25 6.79
N GLN A 83 -4.18 2.16 5.93
CA GLN A 83 -5.02 3.19 5.34
C GLN A 83 -5.88 2.55 4.24
N GLU A 84 -7.19 2.80 4.25
CA GLU A 84 -8.13 2.45 3.18
C GLU A 84 -8.18 3.62 2.19
N PRO A 85 -7.70 3.46 0.95
CA PRO A 85 -7.81 4.51 -0.06
C PRO A 85 -9.26 4.68 -0.49
N ALA A 86 -9.73 5.92 -0.64
CA ALA A 86 -11.11 6.21 -1.05
C ALA A 86 -11.51 5.58 -2.40
N HIS A 87 -10.54 5.40 -3.30
CA HIS A 87 -10.74 4.79 -4.63
C HIS A 87 -10.59 3.25 -4.60
N LEU A 88 -10.25 2.64 -3.45
CA LEU A 88 -10.08 1.21 -3.24
C LEU A 88 -10.70 0.75 -1.90
N PRO A 89 -12.02 0.91 -1.68
CA PRO A 89 -12.64 0.54 -0.41
C PRO A 89 -12.49 -0.96 -0.12
N TYR A 90 -12.26 -1.30 1.15
CA TYR A 90 -12.09 -2.68 1.59
C TYR A 90 -13.46 -3.32 1.83
N LEU A 91 -13.71 -4.43 1.14
CA LEU A 91 -14.86 -5.31 1.33
C LEU A 91 -14.66 -6.29 2.50
N ASP A 92 -13.41 -6.68 2.75
CA ASP A 92 -13.02 -7.54 3.86
C ASP A 92 -11.58 -7.18 4.27
N PHE A 93 -11.28 -7.26 5.56
CA PHE A 93 -9.95 -7.00 6.10
C PHE A 93 -9.71 -7.86 7.33
N ARG A 94 -8.59 -8.58 7.35
CA ARG A 94 -8.22 -9.51 8.42
C ARG A 94 -6.73 -9.39 8.72
N ALA A 95 -6.37 -9.61 9.98
CA ALA A 95 -4.99 -9.67 10.39
C ALA A 95 -4.74 -10.87 11.31
N LYS A 96 -3.51 -11.40 11.26
CA LYS A 96 -3.01 -12.44 12.15
C LYS A 96 -1.62 -12.08 12.66
N ALA A 97 -1.32 -12.44 13.90
CA ALA A 97 0.04 -12.44 14.44
C ALA A 97 0.42 -13.88 14.79
N ASN A 98 1.55 -14.36 14.28
CA ASN A 98 2.05 -15.71 14.51
C ASN A 98 0.98 -16.81 14.23
N GLY A 99 0.13 -16.57 13.22
CA GLY A 99 -0.96 -17.48 12.84
C GLY A 99 -2.27 -17.30 13.60
N ILE A 100 -2.30 -16.49 14.66
CA ILE A 100 -3.48 -16.24 15.50
C ILE A 100 -4.19 -14.98 15.00
N SER A 101 -5.51 -15.06 14.79
CA SER A 101 -6.33 -13.92 14.36
C SER A 101 -6.31 -12.78 15.39
N ILE A 102 -6.17 -11.55 14.89
CA ILE A 102 -6.17 -10.32 15.69
C ILE A 102 -7.52 -9.60 15.47
N PRO A 103 -8.17 -9.08 16.52
CA PRO A 103 -9.31 -8.20 16.35
C PRO A 103 -8.88 -6.89 15.68
N VAL A 104 -9.44 -6.61 14.50
CA VAL A 104 -9.19 -5.37 13.76
C VAL A 104 -10.28 -4.35 14.07
N GLN A 105 -9.89 -3.09 14.29
CA GLN A 105 -10.83 -2.00 14.52
C GLN A 105 -10.77 -1.00 13.36
N LYS A 106 -11.92 -0.75 12.71
CA LYS A 106 -12.02 0.33 11.71
C LYS A 106 -12.39 1.64 12.41
N GLN A 107 -11.60 2.69 12.20
CA GLN A 107 -11.89 4.06 12.65
C GLN A 107 -11.65 5.02 11.49
N GLY A 108 -12.71 5.66 11.01
CA GLY A 108 -12.65 6.43 9.77
C GLY A 108 -12.23 5.55 8.59
N ASP A 109 -11.16 5.96 7.91
CA ASP A 109 -10.54 5.30 6.77
C ASP A 109 -9.30 4.46 7.15
N ARG A 110 -9.16 4.09 8.42
CA ARG A 110 -8.04 3.28 8.92
C ARG A 110 -8.50 2.00 9.60
N TYR A 111 -7.78 0.92 9.32
CA TYR A 111 -7.90 -0.37 9.99
C TYR A 111 -6.73 -0.54 10.97
N TRP A 112 -7.03 -0.48 12.27
CA TRP A 112 -6.07 -0.64 13.35
C TRP A 112 -5.90 -2.11 13.74
N VAL A 113 -4.65 -2.54 13.83
CA VAL A 113 -4.21 -3.89 14.14
C VAL A 113 -3.38 -3.83 15.42
N PRO A 114 -3.98 -4.07 16.60
CA PRO A 114 -3.26 -4.11 17.86
C PRO A 114 -2.37 -5.35 17.92
N LEU A 115 -1.09 -5.18 18.24
CA LEU A 115 -0.10 -6.26 18.29
C LEU A 115 0.62 -6.26 19.62
N HIS A 116 0.81 -7.46 20.15
CA HIS A 116 1.71 -7.70 21.26
C HIS A 116 3.08 -8.13 20.75
N PHE A 117 4.13 -7.46 21.23
CA PHE A 117 5.52 -7.74 20.87
C PHE A 117 6.32 -8.18 22.09
N PRO A 118 6.57 -9.49 22.26
CA PRO A 118 7.48 -9.97 23.31
C PRO A 118 8.90 -9.45 23.09
N GLY A 119 9.59 -9.07 24.16
CA GLY A 119 10.97 -8.55 24.08
C GLY A 119 11.94 -9.56 23.48
N GLY A 120 12.80 -9.10 22.56
CA GLY A 120 13.81 -9.92 21.88
C GLY A 120 13.25 -10.93 20.86
N GLN A 121 11.94 -10.97 20.64
CA GLN A 121 11.30 -11.97 19.77
C GLN A 121 10.92 -11.43 18.40
N ARG A 122 10.75 -12.36 17.46
CA ARG A 122 10.18 -12.10 16.15
C ARG A 122 8.68 -12.28 16.17
N VAL A 123 7.96 -11.38 15.52
CA VAL A 123 6.52 -11.49 15.30
C VAL A 123 6.28 -11.46 13.80
N ARG A 124 5.57 -12.46 13.29
CA ARG A 124 5.08 -12.50 11.92
C ARG A 124 3.66 -11.99 11.88
N VAL A 125 3.45 -10.86 11.24
CA VAL A 125 2.13 -10.26 11.00
C VAL A 125 1.68 -10.63 9.59
N GLN A 126 0.46 -11.12 9.45
CA GLN A 126 -0.18 -11.38 8.17
C GLN A 126 -1.39 -10.47 8.05
N ILE A 127 -1.53 -9.79 6.92
CA ILE A 127 -2.67 -8.91 6.62
C ILE A 127 -3.29 -9.40 5.32
N GLU A 128 -4.60 -9.56 5.32
CA GLU A 128 -5.36 -9.93 4.13
C GLU A 128 -6.48 -8.93 3.92
N SER A 129 -6.66 -8.45 2.69
CA SER A 129 -7.83 -7.65 2.35
C SER A 129 -8.40 -8.01 0.99
N LEU A 130 -9.72 -7.86 0.88
CA LEU A 130 -10.43 -7.85 -0.38
C LEU A 130 -10.88 -6.42 -0.64
N GLN A 131 -10.49 -5.87 -1.78
CA GLN A 131 -10.71 -4.47 -2.14
C GLN A 131 -11.55 -4.40 -3.41
N GLN A 132 -12.45 -3.43 -3.47
CA GLN A 132 -13.19 -3.10 -4.67
C GLN A 132 -12.43 -2.02 -5.43
N VAL A 133 -12.30 -2.16 -6.76
CA VAL A 133 -11.71 -1.12 -7.59
C VAL A 133 -12.82 -0.22 -8.12
N LEU A 134 -12.78 1.06 -7.73
CA LEU A 134 -13.68 2.06 -8.29
C LEU A 134 -13.10 2.63 -9.60
N PRO A 135 -13.94 2.96 -10.59
CA PRO A 135 -13.49 3.59 -11.83
C PRO A 135 -12.72 4.88 -11.56
N VAL A 136 -11.58 5.04 -12.23
CA VAL A 136 -10.80 6.30 -12.19
C VAL A 136 -11.31 7.26 -13.25
N ASP A 137 -11.47 6.77 -14.48
CA ASP A 137 -12.11 7.49 -15.58
C ASP A 137 -13.16 6.58 -16.23
N PRO A 138 -14.45 6.71 -15.86
CA PRO A 138 -15.52 5.92 -16.45
C PRO A 138 -15.66 6.14 -17.96
N GLY A 139 -15.43 7.37 -18.44
CA GLY A 139 -15.60 7.73 -19.85
C GLY A 139 -14.54 7.10 -20.74
N GLN A 140 -13.31 7.01 -20.24
CA GLN A 140 -12.20 6.35 -20.93
C GLN A 140 -12.09 4.85 -20.60
N LYS A 141 -12.99 4.33 -19.75
CA LYS A 141 -12.97 2.94 -19.26
C LYS A 141 -11.59 2.58 -18.67
N ILE A 142 -11.07 3.41 -17.76
CA ILE A 142 -9.78 3.19 -17.10
C ILE A 142 -10.00 2.84 -15.63
N ASP A 143 -9.30 1.79 -15.19
CA ASP A 143 -9.21 1.42 -13.78
C ASP A 143 -7.75 1.42 -13.34
N SER A 144 -7.52 1.63 -12.05
CA SER A 144 -6.18 1.54 -11.48
C SER A 144 -6.15 0.98 -10.07
N PHE A 145 -4.99 0.46 -9.73
CA PHE A 145 -4.58 0.08 -8.39
C PHE A 145 -3.39 0.96 -7.99
N GLU A 146 -3.43 1.48 -6.77
CA GLU A 146 -2.34 2.27 -6.20
C GLU A 146 -2.05 1.82 -4.75
N ASP A 147 -0.77 1.76 -4.40
CA ASP A 147 -0.31 1.52 -3.04
C ASP A 147 1.05 2.18 -2.79
N LEU A 148 1.39 2.48 -1.54
CA LEU A 148 2.66 3.10 -1.19
C LEU A 148 3.72 2.03 -0.91
N ILE A 149 4.87 2.11 -1.59
CA ILE A 149 6.06 1.31 -1.26
C ILE A 149 6.87 2.10 -0.24
N GLN A 150 6.34 2.24 0.98
CA GLN A 150 7.02 2.91 2.09
C GLN A 150 6.96 2.05 3.36
N PRO A 151 8.07 1.85 4.08
CA PRO A 151 8.08 1.25 5.41
C PRO A 151 7.74 2.33 6.45
N THR A 152 6.69 3.12 6.20
CA THR A 152 6.28 4.24 7.07
C THR A 152 6.14 3.75 8.51
N GLY A 153 6.78 4.48 9.44
CA GLY A 153 6.80 4.14 10.87
C GLY A 153 7.84 3.11 11.30
N TRP A 154 8.64 2.55 10.39
CA TRP A 154 9.68 1.56 10.71
C TRP A 154 11.08 2.11 10.47
N ARG A 155 12.01 1.79 11.37
CA ARG A 155 13.42 2.14 11.21
C ARG A 155 14.04 1.32 10.07
N PRO A 156 14.58 1.94 9.01
CA PRO A 156 15.34 1.22 7.99
C PRO A 156 16.65 0.64 8.56
N PRO A 157 17.26 -0.36 7.88
CA PRO A 157 16.79 -0.95 6.63
C PRO A 157 15.72 -2.03 6.85
N VAL A 158 14.78 -2.12 5.91
CA VAL A 158 14.03 -3.37 5.71
C VAL A 158 14.90 -4.26 4.83
N VAL A 159 15.40 -5.36 5.38
CA VAL A 159 16.40 -6.23 4.73
C VAL A 159 15.87 -6.78 3.41
N ASN A 160 14.62 -7.25 3.40
CA ASN A 160 14.01 -7.78 2.20
C ASN A 160 12.57 -7.30 2.02
N TYR A 161 12.29 -6.73 0.84
CA TYR A 161 10.96 -6.25 0.50
C TYR A 161 10.56 -6.80 -0.87
N TRP A 162 9.49 -7.59 -0.91
CA TRP A 162 8.93 -8.15 -2.14
C TRP A 162 7.55 -7.58 -2.41
N VAL A 163 7.31 -7.22 -3.67
CA VAL A 163 5.99 -6.87 -4.17
C VAL A 163 5.69 -7.75 -5.37
N VAL A 164 4.50 -8.32 -5.40
CA VAL A 164 4.02 -9.16 -6.49
C VAL A 164 2.63 -8.71 -6.87
N VAL A 165 2.42 -8.43 -8.15
CA VAL A 165 1.10 -8.19 -8.72
C VAL A 165 0.80 -9.32 -9.70
N ASP A 166 -0.16 -10.16 -9.34
CA ASP A 166 -0.65 -11.29 -10.13
C ASP A 166 -1.84 -10.85 -10.99
N LEU A 167 -1.64 -10.88 -12.30
CA LEU A 167 -2.64 -10.54 -13.32
C LEU A 167 -3.30 -11.78 -13.92
N GLY A 168 -3.00 -12.99 -13.44
CA GLY A 168 -3.42 -14.25 -14.04
C GLY A 168 -4.92 -14.41 -14.19
N ARG A 169 -5.67 -14.07 -13.14
CA ARG A 169 -7.13 -14.17 -13.17
C ARG A 169 -7.74 -13.12 -14.08
N LEU A 170 -7.20 -11.90 -14.09
CA LEU A 170 -7.62 -10.85 -15.01
C LEU A 170 -7.34 -11.24 -16.46
N PHE A 171 -6.16 -11.80 -16.75
CA PHE A 171 -5.79 -12.32 -18.06
C PHE A 171 -6.70 -13.47 -18.50
N ASN A 172 -6.98 -14.43 -17.62
CA ASN A 172 -7.89 -15.53 -17.95
C ASN A 172 -9.29 -15.03 -18.29
N ALA A 173 -9.78 -14.01 -17.57
CA ALA A 173 -11.06 -13.38 -17.88
C ALA A 173 -11.02 -12.67 -19.24
N TYR A 174 -9.92 -11.98 -19.57
CA TYR A 174 -9.71 -11.35 -20.88
C TYR A 174 -9.76 -12.38 -22.01
N MET A 175 -9.01 -13.48 -21.87
CA MET A 175 -8.99 -14.57 -22.84
C MET A 175 -10.38 -15.20 -23.03
N ALA A 176 -11.15 -15.35 -21.95
CA ALA A 176 -12.51 -15.85 -22.01
C ALA A 176 -13.44 -14.88 -22.76
N GLN A 177 -13.26 -13.56 -22.60
CA GLN A 177 -14.04 -12.56 -23.35
C GLN A 177 -13.66 -12.55 -24.85
N GLU A 178 -12.37 -12.51 -25.18
CA GLU A 178 -11.90 -12.55 -26.58
C GLU A 178 -12.38 -13.82 -27.30
N SER A 179 -12.48 -14.95 -26.60
CA SER A 179 -13.03 -16.17 -27.22
C SER A 179 -14.50 -16.07 -27.62
N LYS A 180 -15.28 -15.19 -26.96
CA LYS A 180 -16.71 -14.96 -27.23
C LYS A 180 -16.95 -13.86 -28.26
N SER A 181 -16.03 -12.90 -28.36
CA SER A 181 -16.10 -11.78 -29.31
C SER A 181 -14.67 -11.40 -29.70
N PRO A 182 -14.08 -12.09 -30.69
CA PRO A 182 -12.70 -11.83 -31.08
C PRO A 182 -12.58 -10.41 -31.63
N ALA A 183 -11.90 -9.53 -30.91
CA ALA A 183 -11.59 -8.20 -31.41
C ALA A 183 -10.39 -8.31 -32.36
N PHE A 184 -10.58 -7.96 -33.63
CA PHE A 184 -9.57 -7.84 -34.68
C PHE A 184 -8.67 -9.08 -34.91
N GLY A 185 -9.11 -9.95 -35.83
CA GLY A 185 -8.22 -10.84 -36.60
C GLY A 185 -7.63 -12.05 -35.87
N LEU A 186 -7.83 -12.19 -34.56
CA LEU A 186 -7.57 -13.45 -33.87
C LEU A 186 -8.74 -14.39 -34.15
N ALA A 187 -8.54 -15.36 -35.04
CA ALA A 187 -9.54 -16.36 -35.37
C ALA A 187 -10.15 -16.96 -34.08
N PRO A 188 -11.48 -17.20 -34.04
CA PRO A 188 -12.12 -17.82 -32.89
C PRO A 188 -11.40 -19.13 -32.57
N ARG A 189 -10.90 -19.27 -31.34
CA ARG A 189 -10.21 -20.49 -30.94
C ARG A 189 -11.21 -21.63 -30.92
N SER A 190 -11.11 -22.47 -31.94
CA SER A 190 -11.90 -23.68 -32.15
C SER A 190 -11.56 -24.83 -31.18
N SER A 191 -10.72 -24.60 -30.16
CA SER A 191 -10.41 -25.61 -29.15
C SER A 191 -10.08 -24.99 -27.78
N PRO A 192 -10.51 -25.63 -26.67
CA PRO A 192 -10.12 -25.26 -25.31
C PRO A 192 -8.67 -25.71 -25.05
N GLY A 193 -7.72 -25.09 -25.76
CA GLY A 193 -6.29 -25.25 -25.55
C GLY A 193 -5.72 -24.15 -24.67
N SER A 194 -4.62 -24.44 -23.98
CA SER A 194 -3.84 -23.42 -23.26
C SER A 194 -3.51 -22.24 -24.19
N PRO A 195 -3.55 -20.98 -23.69
CA PRO A 195 -3.17 -19.85 -24.50
C PRO A 195 -1.73 -19.99 -25.01
N PRO A 196 -1.43 -19.54 -26.26
CA PRO A 196 -0.08 -19.51 -26.78
C PRO A 196 0.76 -18.63 -25.86
N SER A 197 2.05 -18.94 -25.78
CA SER A 197 3.01 -18.25 -24.90
C SER A 197 3.07 -16.74 -25.14
N SER A 198 2.72 -16.27 -26.34
CA SER A 198 2.66 -14.84 -26.71
C SER A 198 1.42 -14.09 -26.19
N ALA A 199 0.37 -14.78 -25.76
CA ALA A 199 -0.90 -14.14 -25.41
C ALA A 199 -0.81 -13.22 -24.18
N PHE A 200 -0.05 -13.61 -23.15
CA PHE A 200 0.10 -12.78 -21.96
C PHE A 200 0.93 -11.51 -22.24
N PRO A 201 2.09 -11.58 -22.92
CA PRO A 201 2.80 -10.38 -23.38
C PRO A 201 1.91 -9.43 -24.21
N GLN A 202 1.08 -9.96 -25.10
CA GLN A 202 0.13 -9.14 -25.88
C GLN A 202 -0.94 -8.50 -25.01
N PHE A 203 -1.49 -9.23 -24.04
CA PHE A 203 -2.41 -8.67 -23.05
C PHE A 203 -1.78 -7.51 -22.28
N LEU A 204 -0.53 -7.66 -21.83
CA LEU A 204 0.19 -6.58 -21.17
C LEU A 204 0.31 -5.35 -22.07
N ALA A 205 0.78 -5.53 -23.32
CA ALA A 205 0.97 -4.43 -24.26
C ALA A 205 -0.34 -3.70 -24.62
N ASN A 206 -1.44 -4.42 -24.71
CA ASN A 206 -2.71 -3.87 -25.21
C ASN A 206 -3.64 -3.36 -24.12
N LYS A 207 -3.56 -3.92 -22.90
CA LYS A 207 -4.53 -3.65 -21.83
C LYS A 207 -3.91 -3.06 -20.58
N ILE A 208 -2.62 -3.22 -20.33
CA ILE A 208 -1.94 -2.58 -19.21
C ILE A 208 -1.30 -1.29 -19.72
N LEU A 209 -1.82 -0.15 -19.25
CA LEU A 209 -1.43 1.18 -19.70
C LEU A 209 -0.21 1.69 -18.96
N GLU A 210 -0.12 1.37 -17.66
CA GLU A 210 0.98 1.81 -16.81
C GLU A 210 1.31 0.73 -15.77
N VAL A 211 2.60 0.54 -15.54
CA VAL A 211 3.15 -0.17 -14.39
C VAL A 211 4.30 0.66 -13.84
N SER A 212 4.19 1.01 -12.56
CA SER A 212 5.20 1.74 -11.82
C SER A 212 5.33 1.20 -10.37
N PRO A 213 6.51 1.37 -9.73
CA PRO A 213 7.74 1.94 -10.29
C PRO A 213 8.37 1.03 -11.35
N LYS A 214 9.31 1.55 -12.14
CA LYS A 214 10.09 0.75 -13.12
C LYS A 214 11.04 -0.22 -12.39
N GLY A 215 11.78 -1.04 -13.14
CA GLY A 215 12.72 -2.03 -12.58
C GLY A 215 12.07 -3.35 -12.13
N TYR A 216 10.79 -3.54 -12.46
CA TYR A 216 10.11 -4.82 -12.25
C TYR A 216 10.59 -5.91 -13.20
N ARG A 217 10.33 -7.16 -12.81
CA ARG A 217 10.45 -8.34 -13.66
C ARG A 217 9.06 -8.90 -13.95
N ILE A 218 8.89 -9.53 -15.11
CA ILE A 218 7.69 -10.29 -15.44
C ILE A 218 8.06 -11.77 -15.41
N GLU A 219 7.32 -12.55 -14.63
CA GLU A 219 7.48 -14.00 -14.54
C GLU A 219 6.11 -14.66 -14.65
N GLY A 220 5.87 -15.37 -15.76
CA GLY A 220 4.54 -15.89 -16.09
C GLY A 220 3.51 -14.77 -16.17
N ASN A 221 2.49 -14.83 -15.32
CA ASN A 221 1.39 -13.88 -15.24
C ASN A 221 1.55 -12.81 -14.13
N LYS A 222 2.76 -12.67 -13.59
CA LYS A 222 3.05 -11.84 -12.42
C LYS A 222 4.10 -10.78 -12.73
N ILE A 223 3.91 -9.61 -12.11
CA ILE A 223 4.86 -8.51 -12.10
C ILE A 223 5.51 -8.47 -10.71
N TRP A 224 6.84 -8.43 -10.67
CA TRP A 224 7.63 -8.59 -9.46
C TRP A 224 8.58 -7.42 -9.24
N TRP A 225 8.64 -6.95 -8.00
CA TRP A 225 9.71 -6.10 -7.50
C TRP A 225 10.36 -6.77 -6.30
N TYR A 226 11.68 -6.61 -6.20
CA TYR A 226 12.45 -6.99 -5.04
C TYR A 226 13.43 -5.88 -4.69
N TYR A 227 13.41 -5.49 -3.42
CA TYR A 227 14.32 -4.52 -2.86
C TYR A 227 15.08 -5.18 -1.70
N HIS A 228 16.40 -5.04 -1.75
CA HIS A 228 17.28 -5.41 -0.66
C HIS A 228 17.73 -4.14 0.07
N ASN A 229 17.74 -4.17 1.41
CA ASN A 229 18.08 -3.02 2.26
C ASN A 229 17.28 -1.74 1.92
N LEU A 230 15.96 -1.88 1.82
CA LEU A 230 15.07 -0.78 1.50
C LEU A 230 15.11 0.28 2.61
N GLY A 231 15.27 1.55 2.21
CA GLY A 231 15.31 2.71 3.09
C GLY A 231 16.70 3.05 3.66
N ASP A 232 17.75 2.34 3.25
CA ASP A 232 19.13 2.74 3.53
C ASP A 232 19.54 3.93 2.63
N ALA A 233 19.95 5.04 3.26
CA ALA A 233 20.26 6.31 2.62
C ALA A 233 21.37 6.21 1.55
N ALA A 234 22.22 5.18 1.64
CA ALA A 234 23.29 4.94 0.67
C ALA A 234 22.86 4.15 -0.58
N SER A 235 21.70 3.48 -0.57
CA SER A 235 21.33 2.50 -1.61
C SER A 235 19.93 2.61 -2.18
N SER A 236 19.03 3.44 -1.63
CA SER A 236 17.64 3.49 -2.09
C SER A 236 17.35 4.61 -3.10
N GLN A 237 16.82 4.24 -4.26
CA GLN A 237 16.04 5.17 -5.11
C GLN A 237 14.89 5.78 -4.30
N PRO A 238 14.41 7.00 -4.65
CA PRO A 238 13.27 7.60 -3.97
C PRO A 238 12.09 6.63 -3.95
N MET A 239 11.54 6.43 -2.74
CA MET A 239 10.46 5.48 -2.50
C MET A 239 9.25 5.86 -3.35
N GLY A 240 8.74 4.90 -4.11
CA GLY A 240 7.71 5.14 -5.11
C GLY A 240 6.32 4.69 -4.68
N THR A 241 5.36 5.13 -5.49
CA THR A 241 4.02 4.58 -5.50
C THR A 241 3.98 3.35 -6.41
N LEU A 242 3.51 2.23 -5.90
CA LEU A 242 3.13 1.07 -6.70
C LEU A 242 1.84 1.44 -7.44
N ARG A 243 1.86 1.42 -8.77
CA ARG A 243 0.67 1.71 -9.56
C ARG A 243 0.56 0.76 -10.75
N VAL A 244 -0.64 0.25 -10.96
CA VAL A 244 -1.00 -0.52 -12.16
C VAL A 244 -2.28 0.07 -12.72
N VAL A 245 -2.23 0.52 -13.97
CA VAL A 245 -3.35 1.14 -14.69
C VAL A 245 -3.69 0.26 -15.88
N TRP A 246 -4.97 0.00 -16.11
CA TRP A 246 -5.42 -0.85 -17.21
C TRP A 246 -6.71 -0.36 -17.86
N GLN A 247 -6.89 -0.79 -19.11
CA GLN A 247 -8.11 -0.60 -19.87
C GLN A 247 -9.18 -1.59 -19.39
N ALA A 248 -10.31 -1.08 -18.90
CA ALA A 248 -11.45 -1.85 -18.41
C ALA A 248 -12.30 -2.41 -19.55
N TRP A 249 -11.75 -3.38 -20.29
CA TRP A 249 -12.37 -4.05 -21.46
C TRP A 249 -13.66 -4.83 -21.15
N TYR A 250 -13.95 -5.05 -19.87
CA TYR A 250 -15.15 -5.74 -19.36
C TYR A 250 -16.34 -4.79 -19.12
N ARG A 251 -16.19 -3.51 -19.46
CA ARG A 251 -17.25 -2.49 -19.42
C ARG A 251 -17.64 -2.07 -20.84
#